data_AF-A0A2S6TUI1-F1
#
_entry.id   AF-A0A2S6TUI1-F1
#
_cell.length_a   1.000
_cell.length_b   1.000
_cell.length_c   1.000
_cell.angle_alpha   90.00
_cell.angle_beta   90.00
_cell.angle_gamma   90.00
#
_symmetry.space_group_name_H-M   'P 1'
#
loop_
_entity.id
_entity.type
_entity.pdbx_description
1 polymer ?
#
loop_
_entity_poly.entity_id
_entity_poly.type
_entity_poly.pdbx_seq_one_letter_code
_entity_poly.pdbx_strand_id
1 'polypeptide(L)'
;LDMLSGVKCHVALITDVERCYVETNGIAWPAWGSLYGVELSSGGDTWLWEVAPAGEAHPDLGVRMTVRAFDDFSRTYGTRAAK
;
A
#
# COMPACT_ATOMS: atom_id res chain seq x y z
N LEU A 1 -10.73 -7.38 9.54
CA LEU A 1 -9.71 -6.89 10.51
C LEU A 1 -9.95 -7.42 11.93
N ASP A 2 -11.12 -8.00 12.21
CA ASP A 2 -11.48 -8.59 13.50
C ASP A 2 -10.46 -9.61 14.04
N MET A 3 -9.77 -10.37 13.17
CA MET A 3 -8.70 -11.28 13.58
C MET A 3 -7.48 -10.58 14.22
N LEU A 4 -7.29 -9.29 13.96
CA LEU A 4 -6.21 -8.49 14.57
C LEU A 4 -6.63 -7.85 15.90
N SER A 5 -7.92 -7.91 16.27
CA SER A 5 -8.44 -7.30 17.52
C SER A 5 -7.85 -7.91 18.79
N GLY A 6 -7.35 -9.15 18.73
CA GLY A 6 -6.67 -9.83 19.84
C GLY A 6 -5.20 -9.43 20.02
N VAL A 7 -4.61 -8.70 19.07
CA VAL A 7 -3.19 -8.32 19.11
C VAL A 7 -3.04 -7.06 19.96
N LYS A 8 -2.44 -7.19 21.15
CA LYS A 8 -2.18 -6.07 22.08
C LYS A 8 -0.92 -5.29 21.69
N CYS A 9 -0.87 -4.76 20.47
CA CYS A 9 0.18 -3.86 20.02
C CYS A 9 -0.37 -2.77 19.10
N HIS A 10 0.46 -1.79 18.74
CA HIS A 10 0.12 -0.84 17.69
C HIS A 10 0.01 -1.59 16.36
N VAL A 11 -1.10 -1.38 15.63
CA VAL A 11 -1.36 -2.01 14.34
C VAL A 11 -1.50 -0.92 13.30
N ALA A 12 -0.59 -0.93 12.32
CA ALA A 12 -0.70 -0.08 11.14
C ALA A 12 -1.31 -0.87 9.97
N LEU A 13 -2.23 -0.26 9.24
CA LEU A 13 -2.63 -0.76 7.92
C LEU A 13 -1.70 -0.17 6.88
N ILE A 14 -1.01 -1.01 6.10
CA ILE A 14 -0.24 -0.59 4.93
C ILE A 14 -0.93 -1.15 3.70
N THR A 15 -1.24 -0.28 2.72
CA THR A 15 -1.86 -0.68 1.46
C THR A 15 -1.09 -0.12 0.27
N ASP A 16 -0.98 -0.88 -0.80
CA ASP A 16 -0.55 -0.35 -2.09
C ASP A 16 -1.63 0.58 -2.65
N VAL A 17 -1.23 1.76 -3.11
CA VAL A 17 -2.13 2.76 -3.68
C VAL A 17 -1.87 2.94 -5.17
N GLU A 18 -0.62 2.81 -5.59
CA GLU A 18 -0.20 2.85 -6.99
C GLU A 18 0.87 1.80 -7.26
N ARG A 19 0.94 1.36 -8.51
CA ARG A 19 1.95 0.44 -9.00
C ARG A 19 2.48 0.91 -10.35
N CYS A 20 3.77 0.69 -10.60
CA CYS A 20 4.36 0.84 -11.92
C CYS A 20 5.43 -0.23 -12.17
N TYR A 21 5.74 -0.42 -13.45
CA TYR A 21 6.94 -1.14 -13.87
C TYR A 21 8.11 -0.18 -13.99
N VAL A 22 9.30 -0.67 -13.70
CA VAL A 22 10.55 0.10 -13.77
C VAL A 22 11.55 -0.65 -14.62
N GLU A 23 12.11 -0.01 -15.63
CA GLU A 23 13.16 -0.58 -16.48
C GLU A 23 14.49 -0.70 -15.74
N THR A 24 15.43 -1.48 -16.28
CA THR A 24 16.79 -1.64 -15.76
C THR A 24 17.58 -0.33 -15.63
N ASN A 25 17.24 0.67 -16.45
CA ASN A 25 17.82 2.02 -16.41
C ASN A 25 17.17 2.94 -15.34
N GLY A 26 16.17 2.45 -14.60
CA GLY A 26 15.42 3.19 -13.59
C GLY A 26 14.23 4.00 -14.10
N ILE A 27 13.94 3.98 -15.40
CA ILE A 27 12.79 4.68 -15.99
C ILE A 27 11.51 3.94 -15.61
N ALA A 28 10.57 4.67 -15.01
CA ALA A 28 9.27 4.13 -14.63
C ALA A 28 8.25 4.31 -15.76
N TRP A 29 7.49 3.25 -16.02
CA TRP A 29 6.28 3.32 -16.83
C TRP A 29 5.18 4.08 -16.09
N PRO A 30 4.13 4.57 -16.79
CA PRO A 30 3.01 5.22 -16.13
C PRO A 30 2.41 4.36 -15.02
N ALA A 31 2.21 4.96 -13.85
CA ALA A 31 1.61 4.28 -12.71
C ALA A 31 0.11 4.07 -12.90
N TRP A 32 -0.44 3.04 -12.26
CA TRP A 32 -1.88 2.80 -12.17
C TRP A 32 -2.31 2.58 -10.73
N GLY A 33 -3.55 3.00 -10.43
CA GLY A 33 -4.15 2.83 -9.12
C GLY A 33 -4.33 1.35 -8.79
N SER A 34 -3.88 0.93 -7.61
CA SER A 34 -4.03 -0.45 -7.13
C SER A 34 -5.40 -0.69 -6.47
N LEU A 35 -6.10 0.39 -6.12
CA LEU A 35 -7.35 0.37 -5.34
C LEU A 35 -8.51 1.02 -6.10
N TYR A 36 -8.92 0.42 -7.21
CA TYR A 36 -10.04 0.95 -8.00
C TYR A 36 -11.35 0.94 -7.20
N GLY A 37 -11.99 2.11 -7.08
CA GLY A 37 -13.27 2.27 -6.41
C GLY A 37 -13.22 2.20 -4.87
N VAL A 38 -12.03 2.18 -4.26
CA VAL A 38 -11.88 2.21 -2.80
C VAL A 38 -11.52 3.62 -2.35
N GLU A 39 -12.36 4.21 -1.53
CA GLU A 39 -12.06 5.48 -0.86
C GLU A 39 -11.20 5.23 0.38
N LEU A 40 -9.96 5.68 0.31
CA LEU A 40 -9.09 5.72 1.48
C LEU A 40 -9.40 6.95 2.33
N SER A 41 -9.32 6.78 3.65
CA SER A 41 -9.38 7.91 4.58
C SER A 41 -8.27 8.93 4.29
N SER A 42 -8.52 10.18 4.65
CA SER A 42 -7.50 11.22 4.63
C SER A 42 -6.39 10.93 5.65
N GLY A 43 -5.19 11.45 5.38
CA GLY A 43 -4.00 11.23 6.18
C GLY A 43 -3.17 10.02 5.73
N GLY A 44 -2.36 9.52 6.65
CA GLY A 44 -1.42 8.43 6.41
C GLY A 44 -0.12 8.87 5.75
N ASP A 45 0.94 8.10 6.00
CA ASP A 45 2.27 8.34 5.43
C ASP A 45 2.45 7.52 4.15
N THR A 46 3.05 8.13 3.14
CA THR A 46 3.24 7.50 1.82
C THR A 46 4.73 7.36 1.52
N TRP A 47 5.14 6.18 1.05
CA TRP A 47 6.50 5.94 0.57
C TRP A 47 6.52 4.97 -0.61
N LEU A 48 7.66 4.93 -1.28
CA LEU A 48 7.92 3.96 -2.35
C LEU A 48 8.40 2.65 -1.74
N TRP A 49 7.74 1.57 -2.13
CA TRP A 49 8.19 0.21 -1.85
C TRP A 49 8.68 -0.42 -3.15
N GLU A 50 9.98 -0.62 -3.25
CA GLU A 50 10.59 -1.40 -4.32
C GLU A 50 10.38 -2.88 -4.02
N VAL A 51 9.52 -3.53 -4.80
CA VAL A 51 9.08 -4.90 -4.52
C VAL A 51 10.04 -5.91 -5.11
N ALA A 52 10.51 -5.66 -6.33
CA ALA A 52 11.56 -6.45 -6.96
C ALA A 52 12.25 -5.62 -8.05
N PRO A 53 13.59 -5.60 -8.12
CA PRO A 53 14.31 -5.01 -9.24
C PRO A 53 14.17 -5.87 -10.50
N ALA A 54 14.48 -5.25 -11.65
CA ALA A 54 14.64 -5.99 -12.90
C ALA A 54 15.78 -7.03 -12.76
N GLY A 55 15.60 -8.19 -13.38
CA GLY A 55 16.48 -9.35 -13.26
C GLY A 55 16.08 -10.32 -12.14
N GLU A 56 15.40 -9.85 -11.08
CA GLU A 56 14.90 -10.73 -10.02
C GLU A 56 13.50 -11.29 -10.32
N ALA A 57 12.56 -10.44 -10.76
CA ALA A 57 11.18 -10.85 -11.05
C ALA A 57 10.87 -11.01 -12.55
N HIS A 58 11.57 -10.26 -13.41
CA HIS A 58 11.45 -10.28 -14.87
C HIS A 58 12.77 -9.78 -15.48
N PRO A 59 13.23 -10.27 -16.65
CA PRO A 59 14.55 -9.92 -17.21
C PRO A 59 14.77 -8.41 -17.35
N ASP A 60 13.75 -7.68 -17.79
CA ASP A 60 13.89 -6.25 -18.15
C ASP A 60 13.11 -5.29 -17.24
N LEU A 61 12.24 -5.80 -16.38
CA LEU A 61 11.29 -4.98 -15.63
C LEU A 61 11.32 -5.34 -14.14
N GLY A 62 11.39 -4.32 -13.30
CA GLY A 62 11.11 -4.37 -11.88
C GLY A 62 9.70 -3.90 -11.58
N VAL A 63 9.29 -4.07 -10.32
CA VAL A 63 8.01 -3.60 -9.80
C VAL A 63 8.25 -2.63 -8.66
N ARG A 64 7.67 -1.44 -8.77
CA ARG A 64 7.63 -0.43 -7.71
C ARG A 64 6.19 -0.14 -7.34
N MET A 65 5.93 -0.03 -6.05
CA MET A 65 4.63 0.35 -5.52
C MET A 65 4.78 1.65 -4.74
N THR A 66 3.76 2.51 -4.83
CA THR A 66 3.54 3.54 -3.82
C THR A 66 2.62 2.92 -2.79
N VAL A 67 3.01 2.95 -1.52
CA VAL A 67 2.18 2.43 -0.42
C VAL A 67 1.84 3.52 0.56
N ARG A 68 0.71 3.37 1.25
CA ARG A 68 0.26 4.28 2.30
C ARG A 68 0.01 3.52 3.60
N ALA A 69 0.58 4.02 4.70
CA ALA A 69 0.33 3.51 6.04
C ALA A 69 -0.68 4.38 6.81
N PHE A 70 -1.50 3.72 7.60
CA PHE A 70 -2.37 4.31 8.61
C PHE A 70 -2.02 3.66 9.95
N ASP A 71 -1.32 4.39 10.81
CA ASP A 71 -0.82 3.97 12.13
C ASP A 71 -1.91 3.85 13.21
N ASP A 72 -3.09 4.43 12.96
CA ASP A 72 -4.24 4.43 13.88
C ASP A 72 -5.54 3.93 13.20
N PHE A 73 -5.44 2.89 12.36
CA PHE A 73 -6.58 2.41 11.58
C PHE A 73 -7.81 2.06 12.44
N SER A 74 -7.58 1.54 13.65
CA SER A 74 -8.66 1.16 14.58
C SER A 74 -9.44 2.36 15.14
N ARG A 75 -8.86 3.58 15.21
CA ARG A 75 -9.60 4.80 15.57
C ARG A 75 -10.25 5.47 14.38
N THR A 76 -9.67 5.40 13.19
CA THR A 76 -10.23 6.03 11.99
C THR A 76 -11.47 5.29 11.45
N TYR A 77 -11.52 3.96 11.59
CA TYR A 77 -12.63 3.13 11.11
C TYR A 77 -13.42 2.40 12.23
N GLY A 78 -13.02 2.58 13.50
CA GLY A 78 -13.67 1.97 14.67
C GLY A 78 -15.06 2.50 15.02
N THR A 79 -15.57 3.50 14.30
CA THR A 79 -16.93 4.03 14.45
C THR A 79 -17.76 3.80 13.18
N ARG A 80 -17.80 2.57 12.69
CA ARG A 80 -18.93 2.11 11.86
C ARG A 80 -19.92 1.31 12.71
N ALA A 81 -20.89 2.06 13.23
CA ALA A 81 -22.28 1.69 13.57
C ALA A 81 -22.49 0.37 14.33
N ALA A 82 -22.60 0.49 15.67
CA ALA A 82 -23.56 -0.35 16.37
C ALA A 82 -24.98 0.08 15.93
N LYS A 83 -25.71 -0.85 15.32
CA LYS A 83 -27.14 -0.74 15.08
C LYS A 83 -27.87 -1.59 16.11
#